data_AF-A0A8J8AGU6-F1
#
_entry.id   AF-A0A8J8AGU6-F1
#
_cell.length_a   1.000
_cell.length_b   1.000
_cell.length_c   1.000
_cell.angle_alpha   90.00
_cell.angle_beta   90.00
_cell.angle_gamma   90.00
#
_symmetry.space_group_name_H-M   'P 1'
#
loop_
_entity.id
_entity.type
_entity.pdbx_description
1 polymer ?
#
loop_
_entity_poly.entity_id
_entity_poly.type
_entity_poly.pdbx_seq_one_letter_code
_entity_poly.pdbx_strand_id
1 'polypeptide(L)'
;MLSPYTSKSTRRRFSSIRARSGSAWHREVSDLVIKRSVPEAVESIRGIEPGEAVVVEYTSRDPVHLAVSLPLMMAEGGVKVVVNDVLDQLHVIRAHLRILGIRTDWMDSLPVIKFGGTLPVGNVIKRISILKPAPVWSREYENTLASIPGLKLIVTLGIEKMINVRSDLPASTVCRTTGASSLGAEDKIKVTFVNKDLLGESTLEDIRELATRVFRLEFQDARLILEVIKSPYMKNYGKRFSVEAEDLVKYLQAAAGDYLPR
;
A
#
# COMPACT_ATOMS: atom_id res chain seq x y z
N MET A 1 65.26 39.22 -34.04
CA MET A 1 64.58 38.89 -35.31
C MET A 1 63.09 39.19 -35.12
N LEU A 2 62.63 40.24 -35.81
CA LEU A 2 61.25 40.67 -36.18
C LEU A 2 60.02 40.40 -35.26
N SER A 3 59.35 41.51 -34.94
CA SER A 3 57.94 41.70 -34.51
C SER A 3 57.01 41.77 -35.76
N PRO A 4 55.72 42.18 -35.71
CA PRO A 4 54.48 41.66 -35.09
C PRO A 4 53.40 41.36 -36.17
N TYR A 5 52.17 40.92 -35.82
CA TYR A 5 50.94 41.43 -36.48
C TYR A 5 49.65 41.08 -35.71
N THR A 6 48.89 42.13 -35.40
CA THR A 6 47.52 42.17 -34.88
C THR A 6 46.48 41.94 -35.99
N SER A 7 45.29 41.40 -35.66
CA SER A 7 44.06 41.92 -36.27
C SER A 7 42.85 41.82 -35.33
N LYS A 8 42.14 42.95 -35.22
CA LYS A 8 40.80 43.11 -34.67
C LYS A 8 39.83 43.07 -35.85
N SER A 9 38.71 42.35 -35.73
CA SER A 9 37.42 42.74 -36.33
C SER A 9 36.29 41.86 -35.75
N THR A 10 35.00 42.18 -35.67
CA THR A 10 34.21 43.43 -35.65
C THR A 10 32.75 43.00 -35.35
N ARG A 11 32.11 43.68 -34.39
CA ARG A 11 30.66 43.99 -34.24
C ARG A 11 29.57 42.90 -34.11
N ARG A 12 28.83 43.12 -33.01
CA ARG A 12 27.36 43.24 -32.86
C ARG A 12 26.50 42.00 -33.16
N ARG A 13 25.73 41.56 -32.15
CA ARG A 13 24.29 41.90 -32.06
C ARG A 13 23.60 41.41 -30.78
N PHE A 14 22.60 42.22 -30.42
CA PHE A 14 21.39 41.98 -29.63
C PHE A 14 21.45 41.74 -28.10
N SER A 15 21.09 42.82 -27.42
CA SER A 15 20.41 42.89 -26.13
C SER A 15 19.06 42.16 -26.13
N SER A 16 18.70 41.72 -24.91
CA SER A 16 17.35 41.55 -24.36
C SER A 16 16.36 40.61 -25.04
N ILE A 17 16.21 39.40 -24.48
CA ILE A 17 14.90 38.76 -24.29
C ILE A 17 14.88 38.16 -22.88
N ARG A 18 14.15 38.79 -21.97
CA ARG A 18 13.68 38.16 -20.72
C ARG A 18 12.66 37.10 -21.12
N ALA A 19 13.06 35.83 -21.13
CA ALA A 19 12.10 34.73 -21.09
C ALA A 19 11.66 34.52 -19.63
N ARG A 20 10.72 35.37 -19.18
CA ARG A 20 9.75 34.95 -18.16
C ARG A 20 8.75 34.02 -18.86
N SER A 21 8.27 33.02 -18.12
CA SER A 21 7.23 32.03 -18.49
C SER A 21 7.74 30.72 -19.10
N GLY A 22 8.16 29.81 -18.21
CA GLY A 22 8.28 28.37 -18.50
C GLY A 22 7.92 27.48 -17.29
N SER A 23 7.67 28.07 -16.12
CA SER A 23 7.56 27.34 -14.84
C SER A 23 6.13 27.20 -14.29
N ALA A 24 5.13 27.68 -15.03
CA ALA A 24 3.70 27.65 -14.65
C ALA A 24 2.90 26.59 -15.42
N TRP A 25 3.19 26.35 -16.70
CA TRP A 25 2.37 25.49 -17.56
C TRP A 25 2.50 23.97 -17.29
N HIS A 26 3.55 23.53 -16.59
CA HIS A 26 3.68 22.13 -16.16
C HIS A 26 3.19 21.87 -14.73
N ARG A 27 2.78 22.91 -13.98
CA ARG A 27 2.33 22.77 -12.59
C ARG A 27 0.81 22.65 -12.42
N GLU A 28 0.04 22.84 -13.50
CA GLU A 28 -1.42 22.94 -13.41
C GLU A 28 -2.17 21.65 -13.80
N VAL A 29 -1.47 20.59 -14.23
CA VAL A 29 -2.10 19.35 -14.73
C VAL A 29 -1.94 18.16 -13.76
N SER A 30 -1.29 18.34 -12.60
CA SER A 30 -0.97 17.23 -11.68
C SER A 30 -1.44 17.41 -10.23
N ASP A 31 -2.02 18.55 -9.84
CA ASP A 31 -2.28 18.85 -8.41
C ASP A 31 -3.77 18.81 -8.02
N LEU A 32 -4.66 18.37 -8.91
CA LEU A 32 -6.07 18.28 -8.57
C LEU A 32 -6.32 17.04 -7.68
N VAL A 33 -6.34 17.25 -6.36
CA VAL A 33 -6.80 16.23 -5.41
C VAL A 33 -8.30 16.04 -5.60
N ILE A 34 -8.68 14.90 -6.17
CA ILE A 34 -10.09 14.56 -6.38
C ILE A 34 -10.68 14.19 -5.02
N LYS A 35 -11.57 15.04 -4.50
CA LYS A 35 -12.36 14.71 -3.33
C LYS A 35 -13.29 13.55 -3.68
N ARG A 36 -13.26 12.49 -2.88
CA ARG A 36 -14.15 11.35 -3.01
C ARG A 36 -14.92 11.16 -1.73
N SER A 37 -16.16 10.73 -1.87
CA SER A 37 -16.89 10.14 -0.76
C SER A 37 -16.25 8.81 -0.35
N VAL A 38 -16.49 8.36 0.89
CA VAL A 38 -16.02 7.04 1.36
C VAL A 38 -16.49 5.91 0.42
N PRO A 39 -17.76 5.86 -0.04
CA PRO A 39 -18.20 4.85 -1.00
C PRO A 39 -17.42 4.86 -2.31
N GLU A 40 -17.11 6.03 -2.88
CA GLU A 40 -16.32 6.12 -4.12
C GLU A 40 -14.86 5.68 -3.92
N ALA A 41 -14.31 5.86 -2.72
CA ALA A 41 -13.00 5.32 -2.36
C ALA A 41 -13.06 3.79 -2.27
N VAL A 42 -14.09 3.23 -1.66
CA VAL A 42 -14.34 1.78 -1.60
C VAL A 42 -14.49 1.18 -3.01
N GLU A 43 -15.27 1.81 -3.89
CA GLU A 43 -15.43 1.36 -5.28
C GLU A 43 -14.12 1.42 -6.08
N SER A 44 -13.21 2.34 -5.75
CA SER A 44 -11.88 2.37 -6.38
C SER A 44 -11.04 1.16 -6.02
N ILE A 45 -11.21 0.64 -4.80
CA ILE A 45 -10.57 -0.61 -4.34
C ILE A 45 -11.24 -1.82 -5.01
N ARG A 46 -12.54 -1.75 -5.34
CA ARG A 46 -13.23 -2.79 -6.14
C ARG A 46 -12.72 -2.90 -7.58
N GLY A 47 -12.10 -1.83 -8.11
CA GLY A 47 -11.41 -1.85 -9.41
C GLY A 47 -10.03 -2.52 -9.41
N ILE A 48 -9.73 -3.36 -8.42
CA ILE A 48 -8.52 -4.22 -8.37
C ILE A 48 -8.90 -5.58 -8.94
N GLU A 49 -8.14 -6.06 -9.92
CA GLU A 49 -8.42 -7.30 -10.64
C GLU A 49 -7.69 -8.50 -10.00
N PRO A 50 -8.21 -9.73 -10.16
CA PRO A 50 -7.47 -10.94 -9.80
C PRO A 50 -6.06 -10.96 -10.43
N GLY A 51 -5.09 -11.43 -9.66
CA GLY A 51 -3.67 -11.45 -10.03
C GLY A 51 -2.91 -10.17 -9.72
N GLU A 52 -3.56 -9.13 -9.20
CA GLU A 52 -2.88 -7.90 -8.79
C GLU A 52 -2.22 -7.98 -7.41
N ALA A 53 -1.05 -7.34 -7.32
CA ALA A 53 -0.31 -7.14 -6.09
C ALA A 53 -0.20 -5.64 -5.81
N VAL A 54 -1.12 -5.15 -4.99
CA VAL A 54 -1.22 -3.75 -4.57
C VAL A 54 -0.37 -3.52 -3.33
N VAL A 55 0.38 -2.42 -3.34
CA VAL A 55 1.11 -1.90 -2.17
C VAL A 55 0.52 -0.56 -1.77
N VAL A 56 0.33 -0.36 -0.46
CA VAL A 56 -0.04 0.93 0.13
C VAL A 56 1.10 1.35 1.07
N GLU A 57 1.89 2.33 0.63
CA GLU A 57 2.96 2.91 1.42
C GLU A 57 2.39 3.97 2.37
N TYR A 58 2.77 3.90 3.64
CA TYR A 58 2.37 4.86 4.66
C TYR A 58 3.55 5.16 5.59
N THR A 59 3.42 6.19 6.42
CA THR A 59 4.37 6.55 7.49
C THR A 59 3.83 6.15 8.86
N SER A 60 4.69 6.16 9.87
CA SER A 60 4.32 5.86 11.25
C SER A 60 3.30 6.83 11.86
N ARG A 61 3.03 7.96 11.20
CA ARG A 61 2.09 9.00 11.64
C ARG A 61 0.73 8.92 10.96
N ASP A 62 0.63 8.19 9.85
CA ASP A 62 -0.62 8.10 9.10
C ASP A 62 -1.63 7.22 9.86
N PRO A 63 -2.94 7.53 9.81
CA PRO A 63 -3.99 6.75 10.46
C PRO A 63 -4.31 5.49 9.63
N VAL A 64 -3.31 4.64 9.43
CA VAL A 64 -3.38 3.43 8.58
C VAL A 64 -4.49 2.47 9.01
N HIS A 65 -4.88 2.50 10.29
CA HIS A 65 -5.99 1.71 10.82
C HIS A 65 -7.34 2.03 10.13
N LEU A 66 -7.55 3.28 9.69
CA LEU A 66 -8.72 3.64 8.91
C LEU A 66 -8.64 3.09 7.48
N ALA A 67 -7.50 3.26 6.81
CA ALA A 67 -7.29 2.79 5.44
C ALA A 67 -7.35 1.26 5.31
N VAL A 68 -6.75 0.53 6.27
CA VAL A 68 -6.77 -0.94 6.33
C VAL A 68 -8.16 -1.50 6.55
N SER A 69 -9.03 -0.77 7.28
CA SER A 69 -10.38 -1.26 7.57
C SER A 69 -11.22 -1.42 6.30
N LEU A 70 -10.98 -0.60 5.28
CA LEU A 70 -11.71 -0.67 4.01
C LEU A 70 -11.61 -2.05 3.36
N PRO A 71 -10.42 -2.55 2.93
CA PRO A 71 -10.31 -3.87 2.33
C PRO A 71 -10.65 -5.02 3.29
N LEU A 72 -10.47 -4.86 4.60
CA LEU A 72 -10.82 -5.90 5.56
C LEU A 72 -12.34 -6.11 5.69
N MET A 73 -13.14 -5.06 5.50
CA MET A 73 -14.60 -5.14 5.53
C MET A 73 -15.22 -5.54 4.18
N MET A 74 -14.43 -5.71 3.11
CA MET A 74 -14.92 -6.08 1.77
C MET A 74 -15.24 -7.58 1.61
N ALA A 75 -15.56 -8.29 2.69
CA ALA A 75 -15.90 -9.71 2.68
C ALA A 75 -17.31 -10.01 2.11
N GLU A 76 -17.64 -9.42 0.95
CA GLU A 76 -18.92 -9.59 0.26
C GLU A 76 -18.71 -10.20 -1.14
N GLY A 77 -19.76 -10.81 -1.71
CA GLY A 77 -19.76 -11.18 -3.13
C GLY A 77 -18.83 -12.34 -3.51
N GLY A 78 -18.59 -13.30 -2.61
CA GLY A 78 -17.82 -14.51 -2.92
C GLY A 78 -16.29 -14.36 -2.81
N VAL A 79 -15.80 -13.15 -2.53
CA VAL A 79 -14.38 -12.90 -2.21
C VAL A 79 -14.12 -13.22 -0.74
N LYS A 80 -13.08 -14.01 -0.47
CA LYS A 80 -12.65 -14.37 0.88
C LYS A 80 -11.51 -13.46 1.33
N VAL A 81 -11.77 -12.61 2.31
CA VAL A 81 -10.71 -11.81 2.94
C VAL A 81 -9.84 -12.73 3.80
N VAL A 82 -8.52 -12.66 3.63
CA VAL A 82 -7.52 -13.38 4.43
C VAL A 82 -6.49 -12.37 4.90
N VAL A 83 -6.16 -12.39 6.19
CA VAL A 83 -5.17 -11.47 6.76
C VAL A 83 -3.85 -12.17 6.99
N ASN A 84 -2.78 -11.62 6.42
CA ASN A 84 -1.42 -11.95 6.83
C ASN A 84 -1.01 -10.98 7.94
N ASP A 85 -0.95 -11.48 9.16
CA ASP A 85 -0.63 -10.70 10.35
C ASP A 85 0.81 -10.96 10.78
N VAL A 86 1.70 -10.02 10.49
CA VAL A 86 3.13 -10.10 10.81
C VAL A 86 3.40 -9.38 12.14
N LEU A 87 3.93 -10.12 13.12
CA LEU A 87 4.26 -9.63 14.45
C LEU A 87 3.15 -8.76 15.08
N ASP A 88 1.94 -9.31 15.10
CA ASP A 88 0.75 -8.75 15.75
C ASP A 88 0.33 -7.35 15.26
N GLN A 89 0.63 -7.00 14.01
CA GLN A 89 0.21 -5.72 13.45
C GLN A 89 -1.32 -5.58 13.40
N LEU A 90 -2.07 -6.67 13.17
CA LEU A 90 -3.53 -6.64 13.22
C LEU A 90 -4.06 -6.25 14.61
N HIS A 91 -3.35 -6.63 15.68
CA HIS A 91 -3.70 -6.22 17.04
C HIS A 91 -3.57 -4.70 17.23
N VAL A 92 -2.49 -4.11 16.71
CA VAL A 92 -2.28 -2.64 16.76
C VAL A 92 -3.40 -1.91 16.04
N ILE A 93 -3.78 -2.39 14.83
CA ILE A 93 -4.91 -1.83 14.08
C ILE A 93 -6.21 -1.91 14.90
N ARG A 94 -6.53 -3.08 15.46
CA ARG A 94 -7.74 -3.28 16.28
C ARG A 94 -7.76 -2.35 17.49
N ALA A 95 -6.62 -2.16 18.16
CA ALA A 95 -6.53 -1.28 19.32
C ALA A 95 -6.84 0.18 18.95
N HIS A 96 -6.27 0.69 17.86
CA HIS A 96 -6.55 2.05 17.39
C HIS A 96 -8.02 2.25 17.03
N LEU A 97 -8.65 1.28 16.35
CA LEU A 97 -10.07 1.34 16.01
C LEU A 97 -10.97 1.40 17.27
N ARG A 98 -10.67 0.58 18.27
CA ARG A 98 -11.41 0.58 19.55
C ARG A 98 -11.29 1.91 20.29
N ILE A 99 -10.09 2.52 20.29
CA ILE A 99 -9.87 3.85 20.89
C ILE A 99 -10.72 4.92 20.20
N LEU A 100 -10.96 4.79 18.89
CA LEU A 100 -11.88 5.64 18.13
C LEU A 100 -13.37 5.31 18.32
N GLY A 101 -13.70 4.37 19.22
CA GLY A 101 -15.08 3.94 19.45
C GLY A 101 -15.68 3.12 18.32
N ILE A 102 -14.85 2.59 17.39
CA ILE A 102 -15.31 1.70 16.32
C ILE A 102 -15.40 0.27 16.87
N ARG A 103 -16.56 -0.38 16.69
CA ARG A 103 -16.72 -1.80 17.03
C ARG A 103 -15.82 -2.66 16.15
N THR A 104 -15.17 -3.66 16.74
CA THR A 104 -14.19 -4.51 16.04
C THR A 104 -14.52 -6.00 16.08
N ASP A 105 -15.74 -6.38 16.47
CA ASP A 105 -16.14 -7.79 16.63
C ASP A 105 -16.09 -8.54 15.29
N TRP A 106 -16.34 -7.80 14.19
CA TRP A 106 -16.18 -8.28 12.82
C TRP A 106 -14.76 -8.76 12.50
N MET A 107 -13.75 -8.29 13.23
CA MET A 107 -12.36 -8.73 13.02
C MET A 107 -12.14 -10.15 13.56
N ASP A 108 -12.96 -10.62 14.51
CA ASP A 108 -12.75 -11.91 15.18
C ASP A 108 -13.07 -13.10 14.25
N SER A 109 -13.90 -12.91 13.22
CA SER A 109 -14.21 -13.92 12.21
C SER A 109 -13.21 -13.96 11.04
N LEU A 110 -12.37 -12.93 10.88
CA LEU A 110 -11.42 -12.85 9.77
C LEU A 110 -10.45 -14.04 9.79
N PRO A 111 -10.29 -14.80 8.71
CA PRO A 111 -9.23 -15.81 8.59
C PRO A 111 -7.85 -15.13 8.65
N VAL A 112 -7.01 -15.55 9.61
CA VAL A 112 -5.67 -14.96 9.83
C VAL A 112 -4.58 -16.01 9.71
N ILE A 113 -3.60 -15.74 8.85
CA ILE A 113 -2.31 -16.41 8.80
C ILE A 113 -1.31 -15.54 9.56
N LYS A 114 -0.85 -16.02 10.71
CA LYS A 114 0.11 -15.29 11.55
C LYS A 114 1.54 -15.64 11.20
N PHE A 115 2.36 -14.60 11.06
CA PHE A 115 3.80 -14.70 10.88
C PHE A 115 4.50 -14.18 12.15
N GLY A 116 4.88 -15.11 13.03
CA GLY A 116 5.29 -14.78 14.39
C GLY A 116 4.14 -14.21 15.24
N GLY A 117 4.48 -13.38 16.22
CA GLY A 117 3.51 -12.75 17.14
C GLY A 117 2.83 -13.72 18.11
N THR A 118 2.29 -13.19 19.21
CA THR A 118 1.66 -13.97 20.28
C THR A 118 0.17 -13.68 20.41
N LEU A 119 -0.27 -12.47 20.03
CA LEU A 119 -1.63 -12.01 20.31
C LEU A 119 -2.67 -12.62 19.34
N PRO A 120 -3.71 -13.30 19.85
CA PRO A 120 -4.76 -13.89 19.01
C PRO A 120 -5.77 -12.81 18.61
N VAL A 121 -5.72 -12.38 17.35
CA VAL A 121 -6.70 -11.46 16.73
C VAL A 121 -7.20 -12.11 15.45
N GLY A 122 -8.51 -12.15 15.28
CA GLY A 122 -9.17 -12.92 14.21
C GLY A 122 -9.13 -14.43 14.42
N ASN A 123 -9.68 -15.16 13.45
CA ASN A 123 -9.68 -16.60 13.39
C ASN A 123 -8.32 -17.08 12.85
N VAL A 124 -7.37 -17.37 13.76
CA VAL A 124 -6.02 -17.79 13.40
C VAL A 124 -6.02 -19.21 12.81
N ILE A 125 -6.06 -19.31 11.47
CA ILE A 125 -6.09 -20.58 10.74
C ILE A 125 -4.71 -21.23 10.62
N LYS A 126 -3.63 -20.44 10.71
CA LYS A 126 -2.26 -20.94 10.66
C LYS A 126 -1.31 -20.00 11.38
N ARG A 127 -0.33 -20.57 12.08
CA ARG A 127 0.88 -19.87 12.55
C ARG A 127 2.09 -20.38 11.78
N ILE A 128 2.82 -19.46 11.16
CA ILE A 128 4.02 -19.72 10.38
C ILE A 128 5.19 -19.01 11.07
N SER A 129 6.25 -19.76 11.37
CA SER A 129 7.46 -19.18 11.96
C SER A 129 8.30 -18.53 10.87
N ILE A 130 8.54 -17.22 11.00
CA ILE A 130 9.41 -16.45 10.09
C ILE A 130 10.88 -16.84 10.23
N LEU A 131 11.27 -17.52 11.32
CA LEU A 131 12.64 -18.00 11.54
C LEU A 131 12.99 -19.25 10.73
N LYS A 132 11.98 -19.91 10.11
CA LYS A 132 12.24 -21.02 9.19
C LYS A 132 12.96 -20.51 7.92
N PRO A 133 13.66 -21.37 7.18
CA PRO A 133 14.21 -21.02 5.86
C PRO A 133 13.11 -20.52 4.90
N ALA A 134 13.42 -19.49 4.10
CA ALA A 134 12.53 -18.87 3.09
C ALA A 134 11.59 -19.85 2.35
N PRO A 135 12.13 -20.90 1.71
CA PRO A 135 11.30 -21.85 0.97
C PRO A 135 10.30 -22.63 1.84
N VAL A 136 10.64 -22.87 3.12
CA VAL A 136 9.81 -23.67 4.03
C VAL A 136 8.56 -22.90 4.45
N TRP A 137 8.71 -21.64 4.90
CA TRP A 137 7.56 -20.85 5.31
C TRP A 137 6.73 -20.38 4.10
N SER A 138 7.34 -20.13 2.95
CA SER A 138 6.63 -19.87 1.70
C SER A 138 5.73 -21.06 1.30
N ARG A 139 6.24 -22.30 1.38
CA ARG A 139 5.44 -23.51 1.11
C ARG A 139 4.29 -23.69 2.11
N GLU A 140 4.54 -23.46 3.40
CA GLU A 140 3.48 -23.52 4.43
C GLU A 140 2.37 -22.49 4.16
N TYR A 141 2.76 -21.30 3.70
CA TYR A 141 1.83 -20.24 3.33
C TYR A 141 0.97 -20.63 2.13
N GLU A 142 1.59 -21.08 1.02
CA GLU A 142 0.85 -21.48 -0.18
C GLU A 142 -0.09 -22.66 0.08
N ASN A 143 0.35 -23.66 0.86
CA ASN A 143 -0.51 -24.78 1.25
C ASN A 143 -1.72 -24.33 2.09
N THR A 144 -1.52 -23.33 2.95
CA THR A 144 -2.61 -22.76 3.76
C THR A 144 -3.59 -22.01 2.87
N LEU A 145 -3.10 -21.17 1.94
CA LEU A 145 -3.97 -20.49 0.98
C LEU A 145 -4.73 -21.46 0.08
N ALA A 146 -4.10 -22.54 -0.39
CA ALA A 146 -4.74 -23.55 -1.23
C ALA A 146 -5.93 -24.24 -0.54
N SER A 147 -5.96 -24.28 0.79
CA SER A 147 -7.10 -24.82 1.56
C SER A 147 -8.32 -23.90 1.58
N ILE A 148 -8.18 -22.64 1.16
CA ILE A 148 -9.25 -21.66 1.10
C ILE A 148 -9.79 -21.61 -0.34
N PRO A 149 -11.04 -22.05 -0.61
CA PRO A 149 -11.57 -22.05 -1.96
C PRO A 149 -11.96 -20.65 -2.43
N GLY A 150 -11.96 -20.45 -3.75
CA GLY A 150 -12.40 -19.22 -4.40
C GLY A 150 -11.37 -18.09 -4.42
N LEU A 151 -11.83 -16.90 -4.84
CA LEU A 151 -11.03 -15.70 -4.94
C LEU A 151 -10.71 -15.14 -3.54
N LYS A 152 -9.43 -14.87 -3.28
CA LYS A 152 -8.93 -14.41 -1.98
C LYS A 152 -8.47 -12.96 -2.08
N LEU A 153 -9.00 -12.10 -1.22
CA LEU A 153 -8.42 -10.78 -0.95
C LEU A 153 -7.46 -10.90 0.23
N ILE A 154 -6.17 -10.93 -0.06
CA ILE A 154 -5.11 -11.13 0.92
C ILE A 154 -4.61 -9.76 1.39
N VAL A 155 -4.93 -9.38 2.62
CA VAL A 155 -4.47 -8.15 3.24
C VAL A 155 -3.27 -8.44 4.13
N THR A 156 -2.10 -7.91 3.78
CA THR A 156 -0.85 -8.12 4.51
C THR A 156 -0.48 -6.90 5.33
N LEU A 157 -0.23 -7.10 6.62
CA LEU A 157 0.12 -6.07 7.60
C LEU A 157 1.45 -6.41 8.28
N GLY A 158 2.36 -5.45 8.38
CA GLY A 158 3.59 -5.58 9.16
C GLY A 158 4.77 -6.22 8.41
N ILE A 159 4.73 -6.31 7.08
CA ILE A 159 5.76 -6.99 6.29
C ILE A 159 7.16 -6.40 6.50
N GLU A 160 7.25 -5.09 6.72
CA GLU A 160 8.49 -4.39 7.03
C GLU A 160 9.19 -4.97 8.26
N LYS A 161 8.43 -5.44 9.25
CA LYS A 161 8.99 -6.07 10.45
C LYS A 161 9.56 -7.46 10.14
N MET A 162 8.93 -8.22 9.23
CA MET A 162 9.49 -9.49 8.78
C MET A 162 10.80 -9.29 8.03
N ILE A 163 10.87 -8.28 7.15
CA ILE A 163 12.10 -7.92 6.44
C ILE A 163 13.21 -7.56 7.45
N ASN A 164 12.89 -6.74 8.44
CA ASN A 164 13.85 -6.34 9.48
C ASN A 164 14.30 -7.50 10.38
N VAL A 165 13.40 -8.41 10.76
CA VAL A 165 13.77 -9.62 11.53
C VAL A 165 14.61 -10.58 10.68
N ARG A 166 14.35 -10.64 9.37
CA ARG A 166 15.10 -11.45 8.40
C ARG A 166 16.24 -10.68 7.76
N SER A 167 16.97 -9.90 8.56
CA SER A 167 18.17 -9.20 8.11
C SER A 167 19.30 -10.13 7.66
N ASP A 168 19.18 -11.44 7.95
CA ASP A 168 20.04 -12.50 7.40
C ASP A 168 19.82 -12.76 5.91
N LEU A 169 18.68 -12.34 5.36
CA LEU A 169 18.34 -12.46 3.94
C LEU A 169 18.39 -11.09 3.26
N PRO A 170 18.74 -11.03 1.96
CA PRO A 170 18.46 -9.85 1.16
C PRO A 170 16.97 -9.54 1.20
N ALA A 171 16.60 -8.26 1.37
CA ALA A 171 15.20 -7.85 1.41
C ALA A 171 14.42 -8.31 0.17
N SER A 172 15.05 -8.21 -1.02
CA SER A 172 14.53 -8.75 -2.29
C SER A 172 14.12 -10.22 -2.22
N THR A 173 14.82 -11.05 -1.43
CA THR A 173 14.47 -12.47 -1.23
C THR A 173 13.18 -12.60 -0.44
N VAL A 174 13.01 -11.84 0.64
CA VAL A 174 11.78 -11.80 1.43
C VAL A 174 10.62 -11.27 0.59
N CYS A 175 10.84 -10.20 -0.16
CA CYS A 175 9.85 -9.61 -1.05
C CYS A 175 9.39 -10.60 -2.14
N ARG A 176 10.32 -11.28 -2.82
CA ARG A 176 9.98 -12.26 -3.88
C ARG A 176 9.29 -13.50 -3.33
N THR A 177 9.76 -14.04 -2.21
CA THR A 177 9.16 -15.24 -1.58
C THR A 177 7.76 -15.00 -1.01
N THR A 178 7.41 -13.75 -0.69
CA THR A 178 6.08 -13.37 -0.20
C THR A 178 5.15 -12.83 -1.29
N GLY A 179 5.70 -12.19 -2.32
CA GLY A 179 4.93 -11.41 -3.30
C GLY A 179 4.78 -12.08 -4.66
N ALA A 180 5.80 -12.78 -5.15
CA ALA A 180 5.86 -13.17 -6.56
C ALA A 180 4.78 -14.19 -6.96
N SER A 181 4.40 -15.10 -6.04
CA SER A 181 3.40 -16.15 -6.29
C SER A 181 1.97 -15.62 -6.50
N SER A 182 1.72 -14.35 -6.16
CA SER A 182 0.40 -13.73 -6.33
C SER A 182 0.26 -12.99 -7.66
N LEU A 183 1.36 -12.71 -8.36
CA LEU A 183 1.33 -11.97 -9.63
C LEU A 183 0.69 -12.83 -10.74
N GLY A 184 -0.42 -12.36 -11.29
CA GLY A 184 -1.19 -13.06 -12.32
C GLY A 184 -2.00 -14.25 -11.82
N ALA A 185 -2.08 -14.48 -10.51
CA ALA A 185 -2.89 -15.56 -9.94
C ALA A 185 -4.38 -15.19 -9.93
N GLU A 186 -5.19 -15.87 -10.74
CA GLU A 186 -6.62 -15.60 -10.89
C GLU A 186 -7.45 -15.83 -9.62
N ASP A 187 -6.89 -16.52 -8.62
CA ASP A 187 -7.55 -16.81 -7.35
C ASP A 187 -7.12 -15.87 -6.20
N LYS A 188 -6.29 -14.86 -6.48
CA LYS A 188 -5.70 -13.97 -5.46
C LYS A 188 -5.73 -12.50 -5.88
N ILE A 189 -6.07 -11.63 -4.94
CA ILE A 189 -5.79 -10.20 -4.98
C ILE A 189 -4.97 -9.91 -3.72
N LYS A 190 -3.79 -9.32 -3.86
CA LYS A 190 -2.94 -9.00 -2.70
C LYS A 190 -2.93 -7.50 -2.45
N VAL A 191 -3.16 -7.10 -1.21
CA VAL A 191 -3.02 -5.71 -0.74
C VAL A 191 -2.07 -5.70 0.45
N THR A 192 -0.90 -5.08 0.29
CA THR A 192 0.15 -5.03 1.31
C THR A 192 0.34 -3.62 1.81
N PHE A 193 0.14 -3.41 3.11
CA PHE A 193 0.43 -2.12 3.75
C PHE A 193 1.87 -2.12 4.25
N VAL A 194 2.64 -1.12 3.84
CA VAL A 194 4.08 -1.02 4.12
C VAL A 194 4.39 0.31 4.80
N ASN A 195 4.94 0.26 6.01
CA ASN A 195 5.45 1.47 6.66
C ASN A 195 6.82 1.83 6.08
N LYS A 196 6.87 2.90 5.28
CA LYS A 196 8.09 3.33 4.60
C LYS A 196 9.14 3.92 5.53
N ASP A 197 8.77 4.37 6.73
CA ASP A 197 9.74 4.88 7.72
C ASP A 197 10.64 3.76 8.29
N LEU A 198 10.23 2.50 8.12
CA LEU A 198 10.90 1.34 8.70
C LEU A 198 11.80 0.59 7.71
N LEU A 199 11.90 1.06 6.46
CA LEU A 199 12.65 0.42 5.39
C LEU A 199 13.56 1.42 4.67
N GLY A 200 14.69 0.96 4.16
CA GLY A 200 15.55 1.74 3.28
C GLY A 200 14.97 1.84 1.86
N GLU A 201 15.36 2.89 1.12
CA GLU A 201 14.83 3.16 -0.23
C GLU A 201 15.03 1.98 -1.19
N SER A 202 16.20 1.32 -1.16
CA SER A 202 16.46 0.15 -2.01
C SER A 202 15.47 -1.01 -1.77
N THR A 203 15.02 -1.19 -0.53
CA THR A 203 14.00 -2.20 -0.21
C THR A 203 12.62 -1.75 -0.68
N LEU A 204 12.30 -0.46 -0.59
CA LEU A 204 11.06 0.09 -1.13
C LEU A 204 11.03 -0.04 -2.66
N GLU A 205 12.15 0.18 -3.35
CA GLU A 205 12.29 -0.05 -4.78
C GLU A 205 12.01 -1.51 -5.16
N ASP A 206 12.56 -2.49 -4.43
CA ASP A 206 12.26 -3.93 -4.63
C ASP A 206 10.75 -4.23 -4.48
N ILE A 207 10.11 -3.65 -3.45
CA ILE A 207 8.67 -3.83 -3.20
C ILE A 207 7.85 -3.21 -4.33
N ARG A 208 8.19 -1.97 -4.73
CA ARG A 208 7.53 -1.23 -5.82
C ARG A 208 7.73 -1.92 -7.16
N GLU A 209 8.88 -2.54 -7.42
CA GLU A 209 9.15 -3.31 -8.65
C GLU A 209 8.14 -4.45 -8.77
N LEU A 210 7.96 -5.23 -7.71
CA LEU A 210 7.05 -6.38 -7.70
C LEU A 210 5.57 -5.99 -7.72
N ALA A 211 5.20 -4.84 -7.16
CA ALA A 211 3.80 -4.41 -7.11
C ALA A 211 3.24 -4.11 -8.50
N THR A 212 1.99 -4.51 -8.78
CA THR A 212 1.27 -4.07 -9.99
C THR A 212 0.80 -2.62 -9.84
N ARG A 213 0.33 -2.28 -8.63
CA ARG A 213 -0.10 -0.94 -8.23
C ARG A 213 0.55 -0.53 -6.92
N VAL A 214 0.92 0.75 -6.82
CA VAL A 214 1.40 1.33 -5.57
C VAL A 214 0.65 2.61 -5.30
N PHE A 215 0.11 2.69 -4.09
CA PHE A 215 -0.50 3.88 -3.53
C PHE A 215 0.41 4.45 -2.44
N ARG A 216 0.59 5.77 -2.43
CA ARG A 216 1.14 6.49 -1.29
C ARG A 216 -0.03 7.04 -0.48
N LEU A 217 -0.13 6.63 0.77
CA LEU A 217 -1.04 7.17 1.75
C LEU A 217 -0.34 8.32 2.51
N GLU A 218 -1.03 9.44 2.61
CA GLU A 218 -0.63 10.60 3.41
C GLU A 218 -1.82 11.10 4.23
N PHE A 219 -1.57 11.62 5.43
CA PHE A 219 -2.56 12.31 6.23
C PHE A 219 -2.25 13.80 6.31
N GLN A 220 -3.14 14.62 5.74
CA GLN A 220 -2.99 16.07 5.71
C GLN A 220 -4.36 16.73 5.85
N ASP A 221 -4.45 17.80 6.63
CA ASP A 221 -5.66 18.62 6.79
C ASP A 221 -6.92 17.78 7.13
N ALA A 222 -6.77 16.85 8.08
CA ALA A 222 -7.81 15.89 8.51
C ALA A 222 -8.29 14.90 7.42
N ARG A 223 -7.55 14.76 6.33
CA ARG A 223 -7.90 13.88 5.20
C ARG A 223 -6.86 12.79 4.99
N LEU A 224 -7.34 11.60 4.63
CA LEU A 224 -6.49 10.56 4.05
C LEU A 224 -6.39 10.83 2.55
N ILE A 225 -5.17 11.01 2.06
CA ILE A 225 -4.86 11.24 0.65
C ILE A 225 -4.16 9.99 0.11
N LEU A 226 -4.72 9.38 -0.93
CA LEU A 226 -4.09 8.30 -1.68
C LEU A 226 -3.63 8.82 -3.04
N GLU A 227 -2.33 8.77 -3.27
CA GLU A 227 -1.70 9.07 -4.57
C GLU A 227 -1.32 7.77 -5.28
N VAL A 228 -1.67 7.64 -6.56
CA VAL A 228 -1.24 6.52 -7.40
C VAL A 228 0.17 6.79 -7.92
N ILE A 229 1.17 6.12 -7.36
CA ILE A 229 2.58 6.27 -7.79
C ILE A 229 2.99 5.21 -8.82
N LYS A 230 2.27 4.08 -8.87
CA LYS A 230 2.45 3.01 -9.88
C LYS A 230 1.10 2.37 -10.23
N SER A 231 0.90 2.02 -11.50
CA SER A 231 -0.31 1.36 -12.00
C SER A 231 -0.04 0.66 -13.33
N PRO A 232 -0.66 -0.48 -13.66
CA PRO A 232 -0.59 -1.03 -15.01
C PRO A 232 -1.36 -0.15 -16.02
N TYR A 233 -2.31 0.68 -15.55
CA TYR A 233 -3.05 1.62 -16.37
C TYR A 233 -2.41 3.02 -16.31
N MET A 234 -1.82 3.46 -17.41
CA MET A 234 -1.08 4.74 -17.49
C MET A 234 -1.93 5.96 -17.11
N LYS A 235 -3.23 5.93 -17.46
CA LYS A 235 -4.19 7.01 -17.13
C LYS A 235 -4.35 7.25 -15.62
N ASN A 236 -3.85 6.37 -14.76
CA ASN A 236 -4.02 6.48 -13.31
C ASN A 236 -2.80 7.05 -12.59
N TYR A 237 -1.63 7.11 -13.22
CA TYR A 237 -0.43 7.67 -12.57
C TYR A 237 -0.66 9.11 -12.12
N GLY A 238 -0.16 9.44 -10.92
CA GLY A 238 -0.24 10.77 -10.33
C GLY A 238 -1.63 11.17 -9.83
N LYS A 239 -2.67 10.34 -10.04
CA LYS A 239 -4.01 10.66 -9.52
C LYS A 239 -3.98 10.65 -8.00
N ARG A 240 -4.56 11.70 -7.42
CA ARG A 240 -4.75 11.85 -5.98
C ARG A 240 -6.23 11.81 -5.63
N PHE A 241 -6.56 10.99 -4.64
CA PHE A 241 -7.90 10.90 -4.07
C PHE A 241 -7.83 11.28 -2.61
N SER A 242 -8.84 12.00 -2.10
CA SER A 242 -8.90 12.30 -0.67
C SER A 242 -10.26 11.95 -0.07
N VAL A 243 -10.22 11.52 1.19
CA VAL A 243 -11.39 11.21 2.02
C VAL A 243 -11.19 11.87 3.37
N GLU A 244 -12.24 12.51 3.90
CA GLU A 244 -12.21 13.06 5.26
C GLU A 244 -12.11 11.93 6.30
N ALA A 245 -11.21 12.06 7.27
CA ALA A 245 -11.04 11.03 8.29
C ALA A 245 -12.29 10.87 9.15
N GLU A 246 -12.98 11.97 9.50
CA GLU A 246 -14.22 11.90 10.28
C GLU A 246 -15.33 11.17 9.54
N ASP A 247 -15.47 11.40 8.22
CA ASP A 247 -16.46 10.71 7.41
C ASP A 247 -16.14 9.22 7.32
N LEU A 248 -14.85 8.86 7.22
CA LEU A 248 -14.41 7.48 7.24
C LEU A 248 -14.68 6.82 8.61
N VAL A 249 -14.45 7.53 9.73
CA VAL A 249 -14.79 7.02 11.07
C VAL A 249 -16.30 6.77 11.18
N LYS A 250 -17.14 7.72 10.78
CA LYS A 250 -18.61 7.57 10.80
C LYS A 250 -19.06 6.39 9.93
N TYR A 251 -18.49 6.26 8.74
CA TYR A 251 -18.75 5.13 7.85
C TYR A 251 -18.39 3.79 8.50
N LEU A 252 -17.21 3.69 9.12
CA LEU A 252 -16.76 2.45 9.79
C LEU A 252 -17.61 2.13 11.04
N GLN A 253 -18.07 3.14 11.78
CA GLN A 253 -19.00 2.95 12.90
C GLN A 253 -20.34 2.38 12.43
N ALA A 254 -20.89 2.92 11.34
CA ALA A 254 -22.13 2.41 10.74
C ALA A 254 -21.95 0.99 10.20
N ALA A 255 -20.92 0.76 9.36
CA ALA A 255 -20.64 -0.53 8.75
C ALA A 255 -20.39 -1.63 9.80
N ALA A 256 -19.72 -1.32 10.91
CA ALA A 256 -19.50 -2.27 12.00
C ALA A 256 -20.78 -2.54 12.82
N GLY A 257 -21.73 -1.61 12.85
CA GLY A 257 -23.04 -1.80 13.45
C GLY A 257 -23.91 -2.79 12.66
N ASP A 258 -23.80 -2.74 11.34
CA ASP A 258 -24.57 -3.60 10.41
C ASP A 258 -23.89 -4.95 10.10
N TYR A 259 -22.67 -5.16 10.59
CA TYR A 259 -21.91 -6.38 10.33
C TYR A 259 -22.53 -7.59 11.04
N LEU A 260 -23.28 -8.39 10.27
CA LEU A 260 -23.74 -9.71 10.69
C LEU A 260 -22.67 -10.75 10.32
N PRO A 261 -21.96 -11.36 11.29
CA PRO A 261 -21.04 -12.45 10.99
C PRO A 261 -21.82 -13.59 10.32
N ARG A 262 -21.41 -13.98 9.11
CA ARG A 262 -21.94 -15.14 8.39
C ARG A 262 -21.01 -16.33 8.53
#